data_AF-A0A7M2WQI1-F1
#
_entry.id   AF-A0A7M2WQI1-F1
#
_cell.length_a   1.000
_cell.length_b   1.000
_cell.length_c   1.000
_cell.angle_alpha   90.00
_cell.angle_beta   90.00
_cell.angle_gamma   90.00
#
_symmetry.space_group_name_H-M   'P 1'
#
loop_
_entity.id
_entity.type
_entity.pdbx_description
1 polymer ?
#
loop_
_entity_poly.entity_id
_entity_poly.type
_entity_poly.pdbx_seq_one_letter_code
_entity_poly.pdbx_strand_id
1 'polypeptide(L)'
;MPRLSLRSMITRSLAAAAAASVAFGPAGRVEAQEQPAVVPAPAGKTGKLPHVEFDVDKRQVRVECEALAVNAPLEFFICSAGTAEHEAVMRTAAKPSHIHTAMLAVGLKPGQPMTFLDATKKWLPPQGPPLQLTVTFEKDGQAVSYPAYRWLRDIKTKKEPKAFTWIFAGSRVTPEGRYGADDTGYVVTLVNFDYAMIDIPDLVSSSNDLLEFERNADLMPPKGTKVTLVIEPAGKPAGAAAEPAKSPNATAAESPAVTPPAVTPPAVTPPVATPPGEGPAGLSDTAIDEKKVQSMVDYHKKIMAPRQQALREAAEAHYKVISELRKEQQRLITEADRIQRAIDQLEREWSDTTTPRPEFELPEPPAK
;
A
#
# COMPACT_ATOMS: atom_id res chain seq x y z
N MET A 1 2.97 -11.97 -93.15
CA MET A 1 3.35 -12.40 -91.78
C MET A 1 4.41 -11.43 -91.29
N PRO A 2 4.13 -10.63 -90.25
CA PRO A 2 4.30 -11.06 -88.86
C PRO A 2 3.06 -10.80 -87.98
N ARG A 3 3.04 -11.47 -86.83
CA ARG A 3 1.97 -11.51 -85.82
C ARG A 3 1.93 -10.19 -85.03
N LEU A 4 0.82 -9.46 -85.12
CA LEU A 4 0.49 -8.37 -84.19
C LEU A 4 -0.02 -8.99 -82.88
N SER A 5 0.77 -8.83 -81.81
CA SER A 5 0.36 -9.22 -80.46
C SER A 5 -0.13 -7.98 -79.71
N LEU A 6 -1.37 -8.10 -79.24
CA LEU A 6 -2.15 -7.14 -78.46
C LEU A 6 -1.40 -6.72 -77.18
N ARG A 7 -0.93 -5.48 -77.11
CA ARG A 7 -0.57 -4.83 -75.84
C ARG A 7 -1.68 -3.85 -75.46
N SER A 8 -2.47 -4.29 -74.50
CA SER A 8 -3.51 -3.52 -73.83
C SER A 8 -2.89 -2.45 -72.93
N MET A 9 -3.31 -1.22 -73.20
CA MET A 9 -3.65 -0.14 -72.27
C MET A 9 -2.53 0.62 -71.52
N ILE A 10 -2.82 1.92 -71.47
CA ILE A 10 -2.31 2.98 -70.58
C ILE A 10 -0.96 3.60 -71.00
N THR A 11 -0.99 4.70 -71.75
CA THR A 11 -0.63 6.05 -71.20
C THR A 11 -0.77 7.22 -72.21
N ARG A 12 -1.34 8.32 -71.67
CA ARG A 12 -1.01 9.76 -71.82
C ARG A 12 -1.35 10.56 -73.09
N SER A 13 -2.29 11.50 -72.88
CA SER A 13 -2.27 12.95 -73.24
C SER A 13 -3.59 13.55 -72.74
N LEU A 14 -3.77 14.75 -72.17
CA LEU A 14 -2.95 15.84 -71.65
C LEU A 14 -3.95 16.79 -70.89
N ALA A 15 -3.47 17.53 -69.88
CA ALA A 15 -4.00 18.81 -69.35
C ALA A 15 -5.34 18.90 -68.56
N ALA A 16 -5.24 19.12 -67.24
CA ALA A 16 -5.63 20.36 -66.54
C ALA A 16 -5.59 20.12 -65.00
N ALA A 17 -4.58 20.68 -64.31
CA ALA A 17 -4.48 20.64 -62.85
C ALA A 17 -4.83 22.02 -62.28
N ALA A 18 -5.84 22.07 -61.42
CA ALA A 18 -6.22 23.25 -60.66
C ALA A 18 -5.50 23.23 -59.30
N ALA A 19 -4.77 24.31 -59.01
CA ALA A 19 -4.18 24.58 -57.70
C ALA A 19 -5.22 25.25 -56.79
N ALA A 20 -5.26 24.84 -55.52
CA ALA A 20 -5.94 25.58 -54.46
C ALA A 20 -5.03 25.68 -53.23
N SER A 21 -4.44 26.86 -53.07
CA SER A 21 -3.71 27.31 -51.89
C SER A 21 -4.67 27.69 -50.77
N VAL A 22 -4.26 27.43 -49.52
CA VAL A 22 -4.92 27.91 -48.32
C VAL A 22 -4.43 29.32 -47.98
N ALA A 23 -5.34 30.27 -47.79
CA ALA A 23 -5.07 31.54 -47.13
C ALA A 23 -6.29 31.98 -46.29
N PHE A 24 -5.97 32.52 -45.11
CA PHE A 24 -6.81 32.89 -43.97
C PHE A 24 -7.91 33.94 -44.25
N GLY A 25 -9.06 33.82 -43.56
CA GLY A 25 -10.13 34.83 -43.50
C GLY A 25 -11.02 34.65 -42.24
N PRO A 26 -11.67 35.72 -41.74
CA PRO A 26 -11.87 35.93 -40.30
C PRO A 26 -13.22 35.46 -39.72
N ALA A 27 -13.20 35.20 -38.41
CA ALA A 27 -14.28 35.30 -37.43
C ALA A 27 -15.73 35.15 -37.94
N GLY A 28 -16.22 33.90 -37.98
CA GLY A 28 -17.62 33.57 -38.18
C GLY A 28 -18.12 32.61 -37.09
N ARG A 29 -18.93 33.16 -36.17
CA ARG A 29 -19.98 32.54 -35.33
C ARG A 29 -19.77 31.07 -34.89
N VAL A 30 -19.37 30.91 -33.62
CA VAL A 30 -19.46 29.62 -32.90
C VAL A 30 -20.95 29.27 -32.75
N GLU A 31 -21.43 28.30 -33.52
CA GLU A 31 -22.65 27.57 -33.19
C GLU A 31 -22.38 26.75 -31.93
N ALA A 32 -23.14 27.06 -30.87
CA ALA A 32 -23.08 26.35 -29.60
C ALA A 32 -23.52 24.90 -29.82
N GLN A 33 -22.55 23.98 -29.86
CA GLN A 33 -22.85 22.57 -29.67
C GLN A 33 -23.34 22.37 -28.24
N GLU A 34 -24.59 21.94 -28.15
CA GLU A 34 -25.30 21.58 -26.93
C GLU A 34 -24.51 20.48 -26.19
N GLN A 35 -23.98 20.82 -25.01
CA GLN A 35 -23.34 19.88 -24.12
C GLN A 35 -24.34 18.76 -23.76
N PRO A 36 -23.92 17.49 -23.70
CA PRO A 36 -24.79 16.43 -23.21
C PRO A 36 -25.28 16.81 -21.81
N ALA A 37 -26.60 16.85 -21.64
CA ALA A 37 -27.27 17.25 -20.42
C ALA A 37 -26.69 16.50 -19.22
N VAL A 38 -26.25 17.27 -18.23
CA VAL A 38 -25.90 16.81 -16.89
C VAL A 38 -27.11 16.08 -16.33
N VAL A 39 -27.02 14.74 -16.25
CA VAL A 39 -27.96 13.96 -15.46
C VAL A 39 -27.83 14.45 -14.02
N PRO A 40 -28.90 14.94 -13.39
CA PRO A 40 -28.82 15.48 -12.05
C PRO A 40 -28.41 14.34 -11.10
N ALA A 41 -27.31 14.57 -10.36
CA ALA A 41 -26.87 13.64 -9.33
C ALA A 41 -27.98 13.45 -8.28
N PRO A 42 -28.27 12.22 -7.84
CA PRO A 42 -29.36 11.95 -6.92
C PRO A 42 -29.09 12.59 -5.55
N ALA A 43 -30.16 13.03 -4.90
CA ALA A 43 -30.16 13.57 -3.54
C ALA A 43 -29.73 12.49 -2.53
N GLY A 44 -28.81 12.84 -1.62
CA GLY A 44 -28.18 11.94 -0.64
C GLY A 44 -27.13 11.03 -1.28
N LYS A 45 -25.88 11.49 -1.38
CA LYS A 45 -24.86 10.81 -2.21
C LYS A 45 -24.13 9.72 -1.44
N THR A 46 -24.85 8.66 -1.04
CA THR A 46 -24.22 7.42 -0.57
C THR A 46 -23.95 6.48 -1.74
N GLY A 47 -22.85 5.72 -1.70
CA GLY A 47 -22.52 4.70 -2.68
C GLY A 47 -21.93 3.45 -2.03
N LYS A 48 -21.89 2.34 -2.79
CA LYS A 48 -21.35 1.06 -2.34
C LYS A 48 -20.47 0.43 -3.41
N LEU A 49 -19.41 -0.21 -2.96
CA LEU A 49 -18.55 -1.14 -3.70
C LEU A 49 -18.48 -2.45 -2.88
N PRO A 50 -18.02 -3.57 -3.44
CA PRO A 50 -17.85 -4.79 -2.66
C PRO A 50 -17.05 -4.55 -1.38
N HIS A 51 -17.67 -4.81 -0.23
CA HIS A 51 -17.14 -4.61 1.14
C HIS A 51 -16.84 -3.16 1.56
N VAL A 52 -17.30 -2.16 0.80
CA VAL A 52 -17.05 -0.74 1.06
C VAL A 52 -18.31 0.08 0.85
N GLU A 53 -18.66 0.92 1.81
CA GLU A 53 -19.73 1.93 1.68
C GLU A 53 -19.13 3.32 1.84
N PHE A 54 -19.70 4.32 1.19
CA PHE A 54 -19.27 5.71 1.37
C PHE A 54 -20.45 6.67 1.35
N ASP A 55 -20.29 7.77 2.07
CA ASP A 55 -21.25 8.86 2.20
C ASP A 55 -20.52 10.17 1.86
N VAL A 56 -20.82 10.73 0.68
CA VAL A 56 -20.14 11.93 0.17
C VAL A 56 -20.47 13.16 1.03
N ASP A 57 -21.69 13.24 1.54
CA ASP A 57 -22.15 14.39 2.33
C ASP A 57 -21.46 14.38 3.71
N LYS A 58 -21.28 13.20 4.32
CA LYS A 58 -20.51 13.05 5.57
C LYS A 58 -19.00 12.96 5.36
N ARG A 59 -18.55 12.85 4.11
CA ARG A 59 -17.16 12.55 3.74
C ARG A 59 -16.59 11.33 4.46
N GLN A 60 -17.38 10.27 4.52
CA GLN A 60 -17.07 9.07 5.30
C GLN A 60 -16.96 7.84 4.39
N VAL A 61 -15.95 7.00 4.62
CA VAL A 61 -15.84 5.66 4.01
C VAL A 61 -15.91 4.60 5.10
N ARG A 62 -16.68 3.54 4.89
CA ARG A 62 -16.85 2.41 5.80
C ARG A 62 -16.37 1.15 5.11
N VAL A 63 -15.49 0.39 5.76
CA VAL A 63 -14.89 -0.83 5.20
C VAL A 63 -15.18 -2.01 6.12
N GLU A 64 -15.73 -3.07 5.56
CA GLU A 64 -15.97 -4.33 6.28
C GLU A 64 -14.63 -5.03 6.57
N CYS A 65 -14.42 -5.39 7.83
CA CYS A 65 -13.18 -5.98 8.30
C CYS A 65 -13.44 -7.10 9.31
N GLU A 66 -12.38 -7.83 9.63
CA GLU A 66 -12.38 -8.90 10.63
C GLU A 66 -11.17 -8.77 11.55
N ALA A 67 -11.40 -8.79 12.86
CA ALA A 67 -10.34 -8.71 13.85
C ALA A 67 -9.45 -9.96 13.82
N LEU A 68 -8.13 -9.75 13.86
CA LEU A 68 -7.13 -10.79 14.01
C LEU A 68 -6.63 -10.86 15.45
N ALA A 69 -6.13 -12.02 15.86
CA ALA A 69 -5.53 -12.22 17.19
C ALA A 69 -4.04 -12.57 17.07
N VAL A 70 -3.31 -11.75 16.31
CA VAL A 70 -1.87 -11.88 16.10
C VAL A 70 -1.13 -11.57 17.41
N ASN A 71 -0.24 -12.46 17.82
CA ASN A 71 0.62 -12.27 18.99
C ASN A 71 2.07 -12.16 18.53
N ALA A 72 2.35 -11.14 17.74
CA ALA A 72 3.64 -10.82 17.17
C ALA A 72 3.75 -9.29 17.00
N PRO A 73 4.98 -8.75 16.85
CA PRO A 73 5.15 -7.39 16.35
C PRO A 73 4.41 -7.18 15.03
N LEU A 74 3.85 -5.99 14.84
CA LEU A 74 2.94 -5.69 13.74
C LEU A 74 3.58 -4.76 12.71
N GLU A 75 3.36 -5.08 11.45
CA GLU A 75 3.69 -4.20 10.32
C GLU A 75 2.44 -3.54 9.72
N PHE A 76 1.26 -4.13 9.95
CA PHE A 76 0.01 -3.68 9.36
C PHE A 76 -1.06 -3.44 10.42
N PHE A 77 -1.82 -2.36 10.25
CA PHE A 77 -3.11 -2.25 10.93
C PHE A 77 -4.15 -3.06 10.15
N ILE A 78 -4.14 -2.95 8.82
CA ILE A 78 -5.06 -3.69 7.94
C ILE A 78 -4.30 -4.26 6.75
N CYS A 79 -4.52 -5.53 6.47
CA CYS A 79 -4.13 -6.18 5.22
C CYS A 79 -5.36 -6.72 4.47
N SER A 80 -5.18 -7.00 3.17
CA SER A 80 -6.15 -7.78 2.41
C SER A 80 -6.20 -9.23 2.91
N ALA A 81 -7.39 -9.84 2.90
CA ALA A 81 -7.54 -11.24 3.26
C ALA A 81 -6.68 -12.14 2.35
N GLY A 82 -5.96 -13.08 2.96
CA GLY A 82 -5.03 -13.98 2.28
C GLY A 82 -3.62 -13.45 2.06
N THR A 83 -3.27 -12.27 2.60
CA THR A 83 -1.90 -11.71 2.48
C THR A 83 -1.15 -11.71 3.83
N ALA A 84 -0.78 -10.55 4.37
CA ALA A 84 0.06 -10.37 5.56
C ALA A 84 -0.70 -10.54 6.89
N GLU A 85 -1.64 -11.49 6.97
CA GLU A 85 -2.53 -11.66 8.14
C GLU A 85 -1.81 -12.07 9.43
N HIS A 86 -0.55 -12.52 9.33
CA HIS A 86 0.24 -12.98 10.47
C HIS A 86 0.93 -11.84 11.23
N GLU A 87 0.83 -10.61 10.72
CA GLU A 87 1.49 -9.40 11.21
C GLU A 87 0.54 -8.18 11.13
N ALA A 88 -0.77 -8.44 11.10
CA ALA A 88 -1.82 -7.45 10.98
C ALA A 88 -2.80 -7.45 12.18
N VAL A 89 -3.35 -6.28 12.53
CA VAL A 89 -4.39 -6.13 13.56
C VAL A 89 -5.74 -6.67 13.07
N MET A 90 -6.07 -6.41 11.80
CA MET A 90 -7.31 -6.85 11.17
C MET A 90 -7.10 -7.08 9.67
N ARG A 91 -8.05 -7.78 9.05
CA ARG A 91 -8.07 -8.02 7.60
C ARG A 91 -9.36 -7.54 6.97
N THR A 92 -9.33 -7.26 5.67
CA THR A 92 -10.52 -6.94 4.88
C THR A 92 -10.61 -7.79 3.61
N ALA A 93 -11.83 -8.12 3.19
CA ALA A 93 -12.09 -8.71 1.87
C ALA A 93 -12.27 -7.62 0.78
N ALA A 94 -12.33 -6.34 1.16
CA ALA A 94 -12.38 -5.24 0.22
C ALA A 94 -11.10 -5.19 -0.60
N LYS A 95 -11.23 -5.02 -1.93
CA LYS A 95 -10.08 -4.68 -2.75
C LYS A 95 -9.57 -3.29 -2.36
N PRO A 96 -8.25 -3.09 -2.19
CA PRO A 96 -7.68 -1.78 -1.89
C PRO A 96 -8.10 -0.69 -2.89
N SER A 97 -8.21 -1.01 -4.17
CA SER A 97 -8.72 -0.10 -5.21
C SER A 97 -10.18 0.32 -4.99
N HIS A 98 -11.02 -0.51 -4.38
CA HIS A 98 -12.38 -0.11 -4.00
C HIS A 98 -12.35 0.92 -2.86
N ILE A 99 -11.51 0.70 -1.85
CA ILE A 99 -11.34 1.64 -0.74
C ILE A 99 -10.78 2.96 -1.27
N HIS A 100 -9.77 2.92 -2.15
CA HIS A 100 -9.22 4.09 -2.82
C HIS A 100 -10.32 4.85 -3.59
N THR A 101 -11.11 4.15 -4.40
CA THR A 101 -12.20 4.75 -5.18
C THR A 101 -13.24 5.42 -4.29
N ALA A 102 -13.61 4.79 -3.18
CA ALA A 102 -14.51 5.38 -2.20
C ALA A 102 -13.92 6.64 -1.54
N MET A 103 -12.62 6.64 -1.23
CA MET A 103 -11.92 7.83 -0.71
C MET A 103 -11.91 8.98 -1.73
N LEU A 104 -11.73 8.69 -3.02
CA LEU A 104 -11.85 9.70 -4.08
C LEU A 104 -13.29 10.23 -4.18
N ALA A 105 -14.30 9.36 -4.07
CA ALA A 105 -15.70 9.75 -4.15
C ALA A 105 -16.11 10.73 -3.05
N VAL A 106 -15.55 10.61 -1.84
CA VAL A 106 -15.74 11.55 -0.73
C VAL A 106 -14.84 12.81 -0.82
N GLY A 107 -14.18 13.02 -1.96
CA GLY A 107 -13.41 14.21 -2.28
C GLY A 107 -12.00 14.26 -1.71
N LEU A 108 -11.44 13.12 -1.28
CA LEU A 108 -10.02 13.04 -0.92
C LEU A 108 -9.16 12.93 -2.17
N LYS A 109 -7.92 13.44 -2.09
CA LYS A 109 -6.89 13.26 -3.11
C LYS A 109 -5.72 12.53 -2.47
N PRO A 110 -5.22 11.43 -3.07
CA PRO A 110 -4.05 10.75 -2.54
C PRO A 110 -2.82 11.66 -2.66
N GLY A 111 -1.88 11.51 -1.74
CA GLY A 111 -0.55 12.06 -1.92
C GLY A 111 0.37 11.06 -2.62
N GLN A 112 1.41 10.61 -1.92
CA GLN A 112 2.39 9.66 -2.43
C GLN A 112 2.89 8.77 -1.29
N PRO A 113 3.12 7.46 -1.53
CA PRO A 113 3.82 6.60 -0.58
C PRO A 113 5.23 7.10 -0.28
N MET A 114 5.88 6.46 0.71
CA MET A 114 7.29 6.70 0.98
C MET A 114 8.10 6.65 -0.33
N THR A 115 9.07 7.54 -0.45
CA THR A 115 9.82 7.71 -1.69
C THR A 115 11.30 7.89 -1.39
N PHE A 116 12.14 7.05 -1.99
CA PHE A 116 13.57 7.28 -2.00
C PHE A 116 13.93 8.36 -3.03
N LEU A 117 14.51 9.46 -2.57
CA LEU A 117 15.04 10.50 -3.46
C LEU A 117 16.49 10.17 -3.83
N ASP A 118 16.70 9.80 -5.09
CA ASP A 118 18.05 9.51 -5.60
C ASP A 118 19.01 10.70 -5.53
N ALA A 119 18.51 11.91 -5.78
CA ALA A 119 19.33 13.13 -5.78
C ALA A 119 19.95 13.42 -4.40
N THR A 120 19.22 13.10 -3.32
CA THR A 120 19.66 13.38 -1.95
C THR A 120 20.01 12.13 -1.16
N LYS A 121 19.80 10.93 -1.71
CA LYS A 121 19.93 9.63 -1.06
C LYS A 121 19.20 9.57 0.29
N LYS A 122 17.97 10.10 0.30
CA LYS A 122 17.12 10.19 1.51
C LYS A 122 15.74 9.63 1.23
N TRP A 123 15.17 8.98 2.23
CA TRP A 123 13.76 8.61 2.23
C TRP A 123 12.91 9.81 2.65
N LEU A 124 11.88 10.08 1.86
CA LEU A 124 10.79 10.97 2.25
C LEU A 124 9.67 10.14 2.89
N PRO A 125 9.07 10.64 3.98
CA PRO A 125 7.89 10.01 4.55
C PRO A 125 6.71 10.04 3.57
N PRO A 126 5.69 9.20 3.80
CA PRO A 126 4.45 9.25 3.04
C PRO A 126 3.80 10.65 3.12
N GLN A 127 3.18 11.06 2.02
CA GLN A 127 2.53 12.36 1.88
C GLN A 127 1.06 12.16 1.53
N GLY A 128 0.21 13.10 1.95
CA GLY A 128 -1.22 13.05 1.67
C GLY A 128 -2.05 13.77 2.72
N PRO A 129 -3.37 13.86 2.53
CA PRO A 129 -4.25 14.41 3.54
C PRO A 129 -4.29 13.51 4.78
N PRO A 130 -4.31 14.11 5.99
CA PRO A 130 -4.44 13.34 7.22
C PRO A 130 -5.85 12.73 7.33
N LEU A 131 -5.92 11.51 7.84
CA LEU A 131 -7.12 10.72 8.06
C LEU A 131 -7.28 10.42 9.54
N GLN A 132 -8.52 10.42 9.99
CA GLN A 132 -8.93 9.74 11.21
C GLN A 132 -9.49 8.37 10.85
N LEU A 133 -9.00 7.37 11.55
CA LEU A 133 -9.48 6.00 11.45
C LEU A 133 -10.14 5.61 12.76
N THR A 134 -11.39 5.15 12.68
CA THR A 134 -12.16 4.67 13.83
C THR A 134 -12.61 3.24 13.56
N VAL A 135 -12.39 2.33 14.50
CA VAL A 135 -12.89 0.94 14.43
C VAL A 135 -14.15 0.84 15.27
N THR A 136 -15.24 0.38 14.64
CA THR A 136 -16.53 0.16 15.29
C THR A 136 -16.92 -1.31 15.24
N PHE A 137 -17.40 -1.84 16.35
CA PHE A 137 -17.85 -3.23 16.47
C PHE A 137 -18.91 -3.37 17.55
N GLU A 138 -19.59 -4.51 17.57
CA GLU A 138 -20.56 -4.82 18.62
C GLU A 138 -19.85 -5.47 19.81
N LYS A 139 -20.14 -4.97 21.02
CA LYS A 139 -19.74 -5.58 22.29
C LYS A 139 -20.95 -5.58 23.21
N ASP A 140 -21.33 -6.76 23.71
CA ASP A 140 -22.44 -6.93 24.64
C ASP A 140 -23.77 -6.29 24.15
N GLY A 141 -24.07 -6.41 22.85
CA GLY A 141 -25.28 -5.83 22.24
C GLY A 141 -25.20 -4.33 21.94
N GLN A 142 -24.06 -3.67 22.20
CA GLN A 142 -23.89 -2.24 21.97
C GLN A 142 -22.77 -1.96 20.95
N ALA A 143 -22.97 -0.96 20.10
CA ALA A 143 -21.93 -0.48 19.21
C ALA A 143 -20.88 0.30 20.02
N VAL A 144 -19.63 -0.13 19.95
CA VAL A 144 -18.49 0.56 20.54
C VAL A 144 -17.54 1.01 19.44
N SER A 145 -16.96 2.19 19.62
CA SER A 145 -16.03 2.79 18.66
C SER A 145 -14.76 3.25 19.35
N TYR A 146 -13.61 2.95 18.75
CA TYR A 146 -12.30 3.43 19.20
C TYR A 146 -11.52 4.02 18.04
N PRO A 147 -10.76 5.12 18.23
CA PRO A 147 -9.71 5.48 17.30
C PRO A 147 -8.77 4.29 17.06
N ALA A 148 -8.42 4.03 15.81
CA ALA A 148 -7.67 2.84 15.40
C ALA A 148 -6.37 2.65 16.18
N TYR A 149 -5.62 3.74 16.44
CA TYR A 149 -4.36 3.67 17.18
C TYR A 149 -4.51 3.08 18.59
N ARG A 150 -5.71 3.12 19.20
CA ARG A 150 -5.94 2.55 20.54
C ARG A 150 -5.91 1.03 20.55
N TRP A 151 -6.12 0.39 19.40
CA TRP A 151 -5.95 -1.05 19.22
C TRP A 151 -4.47 -1.46 19.13
N LEU A 152 -3.55 -0.51 19.22
CA LEU A 152 -2.11 -0.75 19.30
C LEU A 152 -1.60 -0.52 20.71
N ARG A 153 -0.49 -1.18 21.02
CA ARG A 153 0.27 -0.99 22.24
C ARG A 153 1.75 -1.02 21.89
N ASP A 154 2.52 -0.12 22.45
CA ASP A 154 3.97 -0.13 22.30
C ASP A 154 4.56 -1.38 22.99
N ILE A 155 5.41 -2.11 22.28
CA ILE A 155 5.94 -3.41 22.72
C ILE A 155 6.77 -3.26 23.99
N LYS A 156 7.51 -2.16 24.15
CA LYS A 156 8.47 -1.97 25.25
C LYS A 156 7.78 -1.47 26.51
N THR A 157 6.95 -0.45 26.38
CA THR A 157 6.28 0.24 27.47
C THR A 157 4.95 -0.39 27.86
N LYS A 158 4.37 -1.22 26.98
CA LYS A 158 3.03 -1.79 27.12
C LYS A 158 1.96 -0.70 27.30
N LYS A 159 2.17 0.47 26.72
CA LYS A 159 1.22 1.60 26.78
C LYS A 159 0.59 1.86 25.42
N GLU A 160 -0.61 2.44 25.45
CA GLU A 160 -1.24 3.00 24.25
C GLU A 160 -0.28 4.05 23.63
N PRO A 161 -0.08 4.04 22.31
CA PRO A 161 0.73 5.07 21.66
C PRO A 161 0.11 6.45 21.81
N LYS A 162 0.91 7.50 21.60
CA LYS A 162 0.37 8.86 21.47
C LYS A 162 -0.63 8.89 20.31
N ALA A 163 -1.69 9.67 20.44
CA ALA A 163 -2.67 9.83 19.37
C ALA A 163 -2.00 10.37 18.09
N PHE A 164 -2.29 9.75 16.95
CA PHE A 164 -1.80 10.17 15.64
C PHE A 164 -2.89 10.02 14.58
N THR A 165 -2.73 10.78 13.49
CA THR A 165 -3.52 10.66 12.26
C THR A 165 -2.81 9.77 11.26
N TRP A 166 -3.54 9.20 10.32
CA TRP A 166 -2.99 8.41 9.21
C TRP A 166 -2.86 9.27 7.97
N ILE A 167 -2.07 8.84 6.99
CA ILE A 167 -1.86 9.56 5.74
C ILE A 167 -2.50 8.78 4.59
N PHE A 168 -3.37 9.45 3.83
CA PHE A 168 -3.83 8.88 2.56
C PHE A 168 -2.76 9.05 1.48
N ALA A 169 -1.85 8.09 1.41
CA ALA A 169 -0.78 8.05 0.42
C ALA A 169 -1.30 7.71 -0.98
N GLY A 170 -2.38 6.92 -1.08
CA GLY A 170 -2.67 6.18 -2.31
C GLY A 170 -1.67 5.04 -2.46
N SER A 171 -1.55 4.40 -3.62
CA SER A 171 -0.54 3.37 -3.84
C SER A 171 0.16 3.61 -5.17
N ARG A 172 1.40 3.14 -5.30
CA ARG A 172 2.09 3.14 -6.59
C ARG A 172 1.38 2.21 -7.56
N VAL A 173 1.47 2.55 -8.84
CA VAL A 173 1.11 1.64 -9.93
C VAL A 173 2.36 0.83 -10.28
N THR A 174 2.22 -0.48 -10.40
CA THR A 174 3.32 -1.36 -10.82
C THR A 174 3.75 -1.05 -12.26
N PRO A 175 4.94 -1.47 -12.70
CA PRO A 175 5.37 -1.29 -14.09
C PRO A 175 4.37 -1.87 -15.11
N GLU A 176 3.60 -2.90 -14.73
CA GLU A 176 2.57 -3.52 -15.57
C GLU A 176 1.21 -2.79 -15.55
N GLY A 177 1.12 -1.61 -14.91
CA GLY A 177 -0.10 -0.81 -14.87
C GLY A 177 -1.12 -1.26 -13.82
N ARG A 178 -0.75 -2.16 -12.88
CA ARG A 178 -1.66 -2.61 -11.82
C ARG A 178 -1.56 -1.73 -10.58
N TYR A 179 -2.64 -1.60 -9.82
CA TYR A 179 -2.63 -0.85 -8.58
C TYR A 179 -1.89 -1.66 -7.50
N GLY A 180 -0.73 -1.17 -7.04
CA GLY A 180 0.21 -1.95 -6.23
C GLY A 180 -0.38 -2.51 -4.94
N ALA A 181 -1.24 -1.75 -4.26
CA ALA A 181 -1.92 -2.24 -3.06
C ALA A 181 -2.86 -3.42 -3.35
N ASP A 182 -3.46 -3.52 -4.55
CA ASP A 182 -4.27 -4.70 -4.91
C ASP A 182 -3.41 -5.96 -5.05
N ASP A 183 -2.16 -5.81 -5.51
CA ASP A 183 -1.21 -6.92 -5.66
C ASP A 183 -0.60 -7.34 -4.32
N THR A 184 -0.22 -6.37 -3.46
CA THR A 184 0.45 -6.64 -2.19
C THR A 184 -0.50 -6.89 -1.02
N GLY A 185 -1.70 -6.29 -1.07
CA GLY A 185 -2.66 -6.26 0.02
C GLY A 185 -2.31 -5.29 1.15
N TYR A 186 -1.48 -4.27 0.90
CA TYR A 186 -1.07 -3.28 1.89
C TYR A 186 -2.11 -2.15 2.03
N VAL A 187 -3.08 -2.34 2.92
CA VAL A 187 -4.22 -1.42 3.10
C VAL A 187 -3.88 -0.27 4.05
N VAL A 188 -3.52 -0.59 5.29
CA VAL A 188 -3.12 0.37 6.32
C VAL A 188 -1.87 -0.15 7.03
N THR A 189 -0.76 0.58 6.94
CA THR A 189 0.56 0.14 7.41
C THR A 189 1.02 0.86 8.67
N LEU A 190 1.77 0.17 9.53
CA LEU A 190 2.39 0.66 10.77
C LEU A 190 3.90 0.89 10.62
N VAL A 191 4.45 0.49 9.48
CA VAL A 191 5.80 0.75 8.98
C VAL A 191 5.69 1.11 7.51
N ASN A 192 6.66 1.79 6.94
CA ASN A 192 6.49 2.30 5.58
C ASN A 192 6.81 1.26 4.52
N PHE A 193 5.93 1.18 3.51
CA PHE A 193 6.13 0.39 2.30
C PHE A 193 5.78 1.19 1.05
N ASP A 194 6.48 0.93 -0.06
CA ASP A 194 6.30 1.66 -1.32
C ASP A 194 4.91 1.50 -1.96
N TYR A 195 4.17 0.44 -1.59
CA TYR A 195 2.82 0.14 -2.10
C TYR A 195 1.71 0.37 -1.05
N ALA A 196 2.01 0.92 0.13
CA ALA A 196 1.03 1.17 1.18
C ALA A 196 -0.02 2.20 0.76
N MET A 197 -1.31 1.87 0.88
CA MET A 197 -2.41 2.78 0.52
C MET A 197 -2.65 3.90 1.54
N ILE A 198 -2.65 3.53 2.81
CA ILE A 198 -2.77 4.41 3.97
C ILE A 198 -1.60 4.07 4.89
N ASP A 199 -0.88 5.08 5.37
CA ASP A 199 0.35 4.87 6.11
C ASP A 199 0.38 5.73 7.38
N ILE A 200 1.26 5.40 8.32
CA ILE A 200 1.59 6.29 9.44
C ILE A 200 2.38 7.50 8.94
N PRO A 201 2.32 8.66 9.62
CA PRO A 201 2.89 9.91 9.11
C PRO A 201 4.42 9.96 9.20
N ASP A 202 4.99 9.21 10.14
CA ASP A 202 6.42 9.20 10.42
C ASP A 202 7.16 8.17 9.56
N LEU A 203 8.47 8.40 9.40
CA LEU A 203 9.35 7.46 8.73
C LEU A 203 9.74 6.33 9.70
N VAL A 204 9.17 5.15 9.51
CA VAL A 204 9.39 3.96 10.35
C VAL A 204 9.79 2.77 9.48
N SER A 205 10.88 2.12 9.89
CA SER A 205 11.48 0.98 9.19
C SER A 205 10.70 -0.30 9.43
N SER A 206 10.53 -1.12 8.39
CA SER A 206 9.99 -2.50 8.45
C SER A 206 11.04 -3.54 8.88
N SER A 207 12.11 -3.11 9.57
CA SER A 207 13.09 -4.06 10.11
C SER A 207 12.55 -4.67 11.39
N ASN A 208 12.59 -6.00 11.52
CA ASN A 208 12.02 -6.73 12.66
C ASN A 208 12.43 -6.17 14.04
N ASP A 209 13.69 -5.75 14.20
CA ASP A 209 14.22 -5.22 15.47
C ASP A 209 13.72 -3.80 15.80
N LEU A 210 13.07 -3.14 14.85
CA LEU A 210 12.56 -1.76 14.96
C LEU A 210 11.04 -1.68 15.04
N LEU A 211 10.34 -2.82 14.99
CA LEU A 211 8.88 -2.84 15.12
C LEU A 211 8.45 -2.39 16.52
N GLU A 212 7.56 -1.40 16.57
CA GLU A 212 7.20 -0.73 17.83
C GLU A 212 5.89 -1.25 18.42
N PHE A 213 4.99 -1.78 17.59
CA PHE A 213 3.61 -2.05 17.99
C PHE A 213 3.24 -3.53 18.03
N GLU A 214 2.49 -3.89 19.07
CA GLU A 214 1.70 -5.12 19.17
C GLU A 214 0.22 -4.77 19.33
N ARG A 215 -0.64 -5.77 19.19
CA ARG A 215 -2.09 -5.57 19.35
C ARG A 215 -2.45 -5.29 20.81
N ASN A 216 -3.44 -4.43 21.04
CA ASN A 216 -4.02 -4.20 22.35
C ASN A 216 -5.18 -5.18 22.62
N ALA A 217 -4.84 -6.33 23.24
CA ALA A 217 -5.80 -7.39 23.53
C ALA A 217 -6.95 -6.99 24.47
N ASP A 218 -6.78 -5.92 25.26
CA ASP A 218 -7.76 -5.50 26.26
C ASP A 218 -8.95 -4.76 25.65
N LEU A 219 -8.74 -4.14 24.48
CA LEU A 219 -9.77 -3.39 23.74
C LEU A 219 -10.33 -4.16 22.55
N MET A 220 -9.52 -5.01 21.93
CA MET A 220 -9.90 -5.73 20.73
C MET A 220 -10.92 -6.83 21.01
N PRO A 221 -11.90 -7.04 20.12
CA PRO A 221 -12.78 -8.19 20.20
C PRO A 221 -12.04 -9.50 19.88
N PRO A 222 -12.64 -10.67 20.15
CA PRO A 222 -12.08 -11.96 19.77
C PRO A 222 -11.77 -12.07 18.28
N LYS A 223 -10.82 -12.94 17.94
CA LYS A 223 -10.48 -13.29 16.55
C LYS A 223 -11.75 -13.65 15.76
N GLY A 224 -11.86 -13.15 14.54
CA GLY A 224 -12.98 -13.44 13.66
C GLY A 224 -14.18 -12.52 13.83
N THR A 225 -14.18 -11.65 14.84
CA THR A 225 -15.25 -10.67 15.05
C THR A 225 -15.30 -9.70 13.88
N LYS A 226 -16.50 -9.52 13.32
CA LYS A 226 -16.73 -8.55 12.25
C LYS A 226 -16.68 -7.14 12.83
N VAL A 227 -15.87 -6.30 12.21
CA VAL A 227 -15.66 -4.91 12.61
C VAL A 227 -15.76 -4.02 11.39
N THR A 228 -16.13 -2.76 11.60
CA THR A 228 -16.16 -1.75 10.54
C THR A 228 -15.06 -0.74 10.78
N LEU A 229 -14.17 -0.57 9.81
CA LEU A 229 -13.29 0.60 9.77
C LEU A 229 -14.09 1.78 9.21
N VAL A 230 -14.03 2.91 9.90
CA VAL A 230 -14.55 4.19 9.43
C VAL A 230 -13.36 5.11 9.15
N ILE A 231 -13.29 5.61 7.92
CA ILE A 231 -12.23 6.50 7.41
C ILE A 231 -12.84 7.87 7.16
N GLU A 232 -12.26 8.90 7.77
CA GLU A 232 -12.69 10.29 7.62
C GLU A 232 -11.47 11.22 7.48
N PRO A 233 -11.58 12.33 6.75
CA PRO A 233 -10.55 13.38 6.76
C PRO A 233 -10.38 13.95 8.18
N ALA A 234 -9.15 14.11 8.66
CA ALA A 234 -8.88 14.58 10.03
C ALA A 234 -9.15 16.08 10.28
N GLY A 235 -9.64 16.84 9.29
CA GLY A 235 -9.66 18.30 9.32
C GLY A 235 -8.24 18.89 9.22
N LYS A 236 -8.09 20.23 9.23
CA LYS A 236 -6.77 20.84 9.53
C LYS A 236 -6.32 20.33 10.89
N PRO A 237 -5.01 20.06 11.12
CA PRO A 237 -4.53 19.42 12.34
C PRO A 237 -5.03 20.19 13.55
N ALA A 238 -6.01 19.62 14.24
CA ALA A 238 -6.55 20.18 15.45
C ALA A 238 -5.53 19.90 16.56
N GLY A 239 -4.76 20.93 16.91
CA GLY A 239 -4.37 21.10 18.29
C GLY A 239 -5.62 21.08 19.17
N ALA A 240 -5.47 20.47 20.35
CA ALA A 240 -6.48 20.30 21.39
C ALA A 240 -7.61 19.33 21.06
N ALA A 241 -7.43 18.11 21.58
CA ALA A 241 -8.48 17.13 21.80
C ALA A 241 -9.67 17.75 22.56
N ALA A 242 -10.88 17.33 22.20
CA ALA A 242 -12.01 17.40 23.11
C ALA A 242 -11.77 16.35 24.22
N GLU A 243 -11.43 16.85 25.42
CA GLU A 243 -11.31 16.06 26.66
C GLU A 243 -12.64 15.41 27.06
N PRO A 244 -12.64 14.18 27.59
CA PRO A 244 -13.56 13.79 28.65
C PRO A 244 -13.07 14.37 30.00
N ALA A 245 -14.04 14.72 30.85
CA ALA A 245 -13.95 15.51 32.08
C ALA A 245 -12.74 15.26 33.04
N LYS A 246 -12.18 16.38 33.54
CA LYS A 246 -11.10 16.58 34.55
C LYS A 246 -11.32 15.79 35.86
N SER A 247 -10.28 15.41 36.61
CA SER A 247 -9.45 16.28 37.49
C SER A 247 -8.28 15.47 38.17
N PRO A 248 -7.38 16.06 39.00
CA PRO A 248 -6.03 16.52 38.63
C PRO A 248 -4.88 15.93 39.51
N ASN A 249 -3.65 15.82 39.00
CA ASN A 249 -2.43 16.39 39.63
C ASN A 249 -1.11 16.04 38.89
N ALA A 250 -0.10 16.88 39.15
CA ALA A 250 1.35 16.64 39.08
C ALA A 250 2.09 16.86 37.74
N THR A 251 2.43 18.14 37.51
CA THR A 251 3.78 18.72 37.34
C THR A 251 4.88 18.01 36.52
N ALA A 252 5.44 18.81 35.62
CA ALA A 252 6.57 18.57 34.73
C ALA A 252 7.95 18.49 35.42
N ALA A 253 8.90 17.82 34.76
CA ALA A 253 10.34 18.13 34.82
C ALA A 253 11.04 17.63 33.53
N GLU A 254 11.90 18.49 32.98
CA GLU A 254 12.68 18.34 31.74
C GLU A 254 13.99 17.56 31.90
N SER A 255 14.37 16.81 30.84
CA SER A 255 15.71 16.61 30.22
C SER A 255 16.90 16.07 31.07
N PRO A 256 18.05 15.62 30.49
CA PRO A 256 18.49 15.56 29.09
C PRO A 256 19.13 14.21 28.63
N ALA A 257 19.57 14.24 27.37
CA ALA A 257 20.26 13.21 26.59
C ALA A 257 21.55 12.62 27.19
N VAL A 258 21.79 11.33 26.92
CA VAL A 258 23.11 10.69 26.99
C VAL A 258 23.29 9.76 25.77
N THR A 259 24.37 9.99 25.03
CA THR A 259 24.90 9.19 23.93
C THR A 259 25.33 7.78 24.39
N PRO A 260 25.09 6.71 23.61
CA PRO A 260 25.55 5.36 23.97
C PRO A 260 27.01 5.10 23.55
N PRO A 261 27.84 4.44 24.38
CA PRO A 261 29.08 3.83 23.91
C PRO A 261 28.84 2.43 23.33
N ALA A 262 29.66 2.07 22.35
CA ALA A 262 29.67 0.77 21.68
C ALA A 262 30.11 -0.35 22.63
N VAL A 263 29.38 -1.46 22.65
CA VAL A 263 29.82 -2.72 23.30
C VAL A 263 29.40 -3.92 22.44
N THR A 264 30.39 -4.68 22.00
CA THR A 264 30.32 -5.97 21.32
C THR A 264 29.64 -7.06 22.18
N PRO A 265 28.89 -8.01 21.59
CA PRO A 265 28.21 -9.07 22.36
C PRO A 265 29.16 -10.20 22.78
N PRO A 266 29.11 -10.68 24.04
CA PRO A 266 29.71 -11.96 24.42
C PRO A 266 28.70 -13.13 24.29
N ALA A 267 29.27 -14.32 24.07
CA ALA A 267 28.59 -15.58 23.79
C ALA A 267 27.69 -16.08 24.93
N VAL A 268 26.59 -16.72 24.54
CA VAL A 268 25.58 -17.33 25.43
C VAL A 268 26.11 -18.64 26.02
N THR A 269 26.13 -18.74 27.35
CA THR A 269 26.11 -20.01 28.08
C THR A 269 24.76 -20.17 28.80
N PRO A 270 24.21 -21.40 28.89
CA PRO A 270 22.88 -21.64 29.46
C PRO A 270 22.90 -21.61 31.01
N PRO A 271 21.81 -21.15 31.67
CA PRO A 271 21.79 -21.02 33.12
C PRO A 271 21.44 -22.31 33.85
N VAL A 272 22.06 -22.42 35.02
CA VAL A 272 21.88 -23.42 36.09
C VAL A 272 20.61 -23.15 36.89
N ALA A 273 19.98 -24.21 37.40
CA ALA A 273 18.76 -24.18 38.22
C ALA A 273 19.02 -23.82 39.70
N THR A 274 18.06 -23.14 40.35
CA THR A 274 17.93 -23.06 41.83
C THR A 274 16.45 -22.75 42.22
N PRO A 275 15.95 -23.17 43.41
CA PRO A 275 14.54 -23.49 43.71
C PRO A 275 13.77 -22.36 44.48
N PRO A 276 12.50 -22.55 44.93
CA PRO A 276 11.50 -21.47 45.05
C PRO A 276 11.42 -20.80 46.44
N GLY A 277 10.96 -19.54 46.44
CA GLY A 277 10.53 -18.78 47.62
C GLY A 277 9.26 -17.97 47.31
N GLU A 278 8.36 -17.89 48.29
CA GLU A 278 6.94 -17.49 48.19
C GLU A 278 6.64 -15.97 48.12
N GLY A 279 5.59 -15.62 47.36
CA GLY A 279 4.58 -14.56 47.63
C GLY A 279 4.69 -13.21 46.88
N PRO A 280 3.60 -12.40 46.70
CA PRO A 280 2.16 -12.70 46.81
C PRO A 280 1.27 -12.22 45.62
N ALA A 281 0.18 -12.97 45.43
CA ALA A 281 -1.18 -12.64 44.97
C ALA A 281 -1.48 -11.55 43.91
N GLY A 282 -2.10 -11.99 42.81
CA GLY A 282 -3.20 -11.27 42.15
C GLY A 282 -3.23 -11.40 40.63
N LEU A 283 -4.03 -12.33 40.08
CA LEU A 283 -4.95 -12.18 38.92
C LEU A 283 -5.41 -13.56 38.35
N SER A 284 -6.75 -13.73 38.30
CA SER A 284 -7.61 -14.75 37.64
C SER A 284 -7.64 -16.22 38.12
N ASP A 285 -8.75 -16.60 38.76
CA ASP A 285 -9.19 -17.98 39.08
C ASP A 285 -9.79 -18.71 37.85
N THR A 286 -9.01 -18.87 36.79
CA THR A 286 -9.11 -20.11 36.01
C THR A 286 -7.87 -20.89 36.34
N ALA A 287 -7.95 -21.76 37.34
CA ALA A 287 -6.88 -22.70 37.62
C ALA A 287 -6.63 -23.50 36.32
N ILE A 288 -5.55 -23.14 35.63
CA ILE A 288 -5.09 -23.87 34.46
C ILE A 288 -4.84 -25.28 34.96
N ASP A 289 -5.55 -26.26 34.42
CA ASP A 289 -5.26 -27.66 34.69
C ASP A 289 -3.90 -27.97 34.09
N GLU A 290 -2.84 -27.75 34.88
CA GLU A 290 -1.44 -27.90 34.47
C GLU A 290 -1.18 -29.32 33.95
N LYS A 291 -1.87 -30.32 34.49
CA LYS A 291 -1.78 -31.71 34.01
C LYS A 291 -2.38 -31.85 32.62
N LYS A 292 -3.54 -31.24 32.38
CA LYS A 292 -4.15 -31.20 31.05
C LYS A 292 -3.27 -30.45 30.05
N VAL A 293 -2.73 -29.28 30.41
CA VAL A 293 -1.79 -28.54 29.56
C VAL A 293 -0.56 -29.37 29.26
N GLN A 294 0.04 -30.00 30.27
CA GLN A 294 1.21 -30.84 30.10
C GLN A 294 0.92 -32.06 29.20
N SER A 295 -0.23 -32.72 29.38
CA SER A 295 -0.64 -33.83 28.52
C SER A 295 -0.83 -33.42 27.06
N MET A 296 -1.35 -32.21 26.79
CA MET A 296 -1.47 -31.68 25.44
C MET A 296 -0.11 -31.37 24.83
N VAL A 297 0.82 -30.81 25.63
CA VAL A 297 2.20 -30.55 25.21
C VAL A 297 2.93 -31.86 24.90
N ASP A 298 2.77 -32.88 25.73
CA ASP A 298 3.42 -34.18 25.55
C ASP A 298 2.82 -34.94 24.36
N TYR A 299 1.50 -34.86 24.17
CA TYR A 299 0.84 -35.38 22.97
C TYR A 299 1.38 -34.67 21.72
N HIS A 300 1.46 -33.34 21.72
CA HIS A 300 2.02 -32.58 20.61
C HIS A 300 3.46 -32.99 20.31
N LYS A 301 4.33 -33.08 21.32
CA LYS A 301 5.72 -33.55 21.16
C LYS A 301 5.78 -34.96 20.60
N LYS A 302 4.94 -35.87 21.09
CA LYS A 302 4.88 -37.26 20.59
C LYS A 302 4.50 -37.33 19.10
N ILE A 303 3.60 -36.46 18.64
CA ILE A 303 3.22 -36.40 17.22
C ILE A 303 4.28 -35.67 16.37
N MET A 304 4.84 -34.56 16.87
CA MET A 304 5.70 -33.69 16.06
C MET A 304 7.17 -34.11 16.04
N ALA A 305 7.72 -34.62 17.14
CA ALA A 305 9.14 -35.01 17.22
C ALA A 305 9.59 -35.94 16.07
N PRO A 306 8.89 -37.03 15.73
CA PRO A 306 9.33 -37.90 14.63
C PRO A 306 9.18 -37.25 13.24
N ARG A 307 8.43 -36.15 13.12
CA ARG A 307 8.16 -35.45 11.85
C ARG A 307 8.92 -34.13 11.72
N GLN A 308 9.60 -33.70 12.79
CA GLN A 308 10.22 -32.38 12.86
C GLN A 308 11.28 -32.20 11.77
N GLN A 309 12.05 -33.24 11.48
CA GLN A 309 13.03 -33.22 10.41
C GLN A 309 12.38 -33.14 9.03
N ALA A 310 11.38 -34.00 8.75
CA ALA A 310 10.66 -33.96 7.48
C ALA A 310 9.96 -32.60 7.25
N LEU A 311 9.43 -31.98 8.29
CA LEU A 311 8.85 -30.63 8.21
C LEU A 311 9.89 -29.55 7.91
N ARG A 312 11.09 -29.65 8.51
CA ARG A 312 12.20 -28.72 8.20
C ARG A 312 12.68 -28.90 6.77
N GLU A 313 12.89 -30.13 6.33
CA GLU A 313 13.31 -30.45 4.96
C GLU A 313 12.26 -29.97 3.95
N ALA A 314 10.96 -30.14 4.23
CA ALA A 314 9.89 -29.61 3.38
C ALA A 314 9.90 -28.07 3.33
N ALA A 315 10.12 -27.40 4.46
CA ALA A 315 10.24 -25.94 4.50
C ALA A 315 11.46 -25.45 3.72
N GLU A 316 12.63 -26.05 3.91
CA GLU A 316 13.86 -25.72 3.18
C GLU A 316 13.70 -25.93 1.68
N ALA A 317 13.07 -27.04 1.27
CA ALA A 317 12.75 -27.31 -0.13
C ALA A 317 11.83 -26.23 -0.71
N HIS A 318 10.79 -25.84 0.03
CA HIS A 318 9.89 -24.76 -0.38
C HIS A 318 10.64 -23.43 -0.56
N TYR A 319 11.45 -23.02 0.42
CA TYR A 319 12.25 -21.80 0.34
C TYR A 319 13.22 -21.82 -0.84
N LYS A 320 13.89 -22.95 -1.07
CA LYS A 320 14.81 -23.11 -2.20
C LYS A 320 14.10 -22.95 -3.54
N VAL A 321 12.95 -23.61 -3.72
CA VAL A 321 12.17 -23.51 -4.97
C VAL A 321 11.70 -22.08 -5.20
N ILE A 322 11.14 -21.41 -4.18
CA ILE A 322 10.70 -20.02 -4.31
C ILE A 322 11.88 -19.09 -4.66
N SER A 323 13.05 -19.30 -4.05
CA SER A 323 14.26 -18.52 -4.34
C SER A 323 14.72 -18.69 -5.78
N GLU A 324 14.77 -19.93 -6.29
CA GLU A 324 15.16 -20.20 -7.68
C GLU A 324 14.12 -19.67 -8.69
N LEU A 325 12.82 -19.80 -8.38
CA LEU A 325 11.76 -19.22 -9.23
C LEU A 325 11.88 -17.69 -9.32
N ARG A 326 12.23 -17.00 -8.22
CA ARG A 326 12.46 -15.55 -8.23
C ARG A 326 13.69 -15.17 -9.05
N LYS A 327 14.78 -15.95 -8.98
CA LYS A 327 15.97 -15.73 -9.83
C LYS A 327 15.62 -15.90 -11.31
N GLU A 328 14.85 -16.94 -11.65
CA GLU A 328 14.44 -17.19 -13.03
C GLU A 328 13.50 -16.09 -13.54
N GLN A 329 12.57 -15.61 -12.70
CA GLN A 329 11.74 -14.45 -13.01
C GLN A 329 12.61 -13.22 -13.34
N GLN A 330 13.63 -12.94 -12.53
CA GLN A 330 14.53 -11.80 -12.76
C GLN A 330 15.37 -11.98 -14.04
N ARG A 331 15.79 -13.20 -14.35
CA ARG A 331 16.49 -13.54 -15.60
C ARG A 331 15.61 -13.22 -16.81
N LEU A 332 14.36 -13.66 -16.79
CA LEU A 332 13.40 -13.42 -17.87
C LEU A 332 13.08 -11.94 -18.05
N ILE A 333 12.95 -11.17 -16.95
CA ILE A 333 12.80 -9.70 -17.01
C ILE A 333 14.01 -9.07 -17.72
N THR A 334 15.22 -9.47 -17.34
CA THR A 334 16.45 -8.95 -17.94
C THR A 334 16.55 -9.28 -19.44
N GLU A 335 16.10 -10.47 -19.85
CA GLU A 335 16.01 -10.86 -21.25
C GLU A 335 14.97 -10.03 -22.02
N ALA A 336 13.79 -9.81 -21.43
CA ALA A 336 12.77 -8.95 -22.01
C ALA A 336 13.28 -7.52 -22.23
N ASP A 337 13.97 -6.93 -21.25
CA ASP A 337 14.59 -5.60 -21.38
C ASP A 337 15.64 -5.55 -22.49
N ARG A 338 16.40 -6.63 -22.68
CA ARG A 338 17.38 -6.72 -23.77
C ARG A 338 16.70 -6.74 -25.13
N ILE A 339 15.59 -7.46 -25.26
CA ILE A 339 14.79 -7.50 -26.50
C ILE A 339 14.20 -6.12 -26.77
N GLN A 340 13.64 -5.46 -25.76
CA GLN A 340 13.08 -4.11 -25.92
C GLN A 340 14.12 -3.12 -26.43
N ARG A 341 15.33 -3.11 -25.86
CA ARG A 341 16.42 -2.24 -26.36
C ARG A 341 16.79 -2.51 -27.82
N ALA A 342 16.72 -3.75 -28.27
CA ALA A 342 17.00 -4.10 -29.67
C ALA A 342 15.87 -3.61 -30.60
N ILE A 343 14.62 -3.68 -30.17
CA ILE A 343 13.47 -3.11 -30.89
C ILE A 343 13.66 -1.60 -31.04
N ASP A 344 13.93 -0.89 -29.94
CA ASP A 344 14.10 0.57 -29.94
C ASP A 344 15.27 1.01 -30.86
N GLN A 345 16.34 0.21 -30.91
CA GLN A 345 17.46 0.46 -31.82
C GLN A 345 17.04 0.34 -33.29
N LEU A 346 16.35 -0.75 -33.65
CA LEU A 346 15.89 -0.96 -35.02
C LEU A 346 14.90 0.11 -35.48
N GLU A 347 14.00 0.54 -34.59
CA GLU A 347 13.06 1.64 -34.88
C GLU A 347 13.81 2.96 -35.13
N ARG A 348 14.85 3.24 -34.36
CA ARG A 348 15.70 4.43 -34.55
C ARG A 348 16.45 4.37 -35.88
N GLU A 349 17.09 3.24 -36.20
CA GLU A 349 17.80 3.04 -37.47
C GLU A 349 16.86 3.16 -38.68
N TRP A 350 15.65 2.62 -38.57
CA TRP A 350 14.61 2.76 -39.59
C TRP A 350 14.18 4.22 -39.76
N SER A 351 13.93 4.94 -38.66
CA SER A 351 13.57 6.35 -38.68
C SER A 351 14.66 7.20 -39.33
N ASP A 352 15.93 6.99 -38.99
CA ASP A 352 17.06 7.72 -39.56
C ASP A 352 17.21 7.48 -41.07
N THR A 353 16.90 6.27 -41.53
CA THR A 353 17.01 5.90 -42.95
C THR A 353 15.83 6.39 -43.79
N THR A 354 14.65 6.51 -43.19
CA THR A 354 13.40 6.86 -43.91
C THR A 354 13.00 8.33 -43.78
N THR A 355 13.61 9.08 -42.86
CA THR A 355 13.35 10.52 -42.72
C THR A 355 14.20 11.31 -43.73
N PRO A 356 13.59 12.13 -44.61
CA PRO A 356 14.34 12.98 -45.54
C PRO A 356 15.25 13.94 -44.78
N ARG A 357 16.55 13.97 -45.09
CA ARG A 357 17.44 15.02 -44.59
C ARG A 357 17.05 16.35 -45.24
N PRO A 358 16.93 17.46 -44.49
CA PRO A 358 16.78 18.77 -45.09
C PRO A 358 17.99 19.06 -45.98
N GLU A 359 17.74 19.45 -47.23
CA GLU A 359 18.79 19.90 -48.13
C GLU A 359 19.48 21.12 -47.50
N PHE A 360 20.80 21.02 -47.29
CA PHE A 360 21.60 22.16 -46.89
C PHE A 360 21.70 23.11 -48.08
N GLU A 361 20.96 24.22 -48.05
CA GLU A 361 21.20 25.36 -48.93
C GLU A 361 22.59 25.93 -48.63
N LEU A 362 23.51 25.80 -49.60
CA LEU A 362 24.81 26.45 -49.53
C LEU A 362 24.62 27.96 -49.63
N PRO A 363 25.28 28.78 -48.79
CA PRO A 363 25.16 30.23 -48.85
C PRO A 363 25.64 30.74 -50.22
N GLU A 364 24.83 31.57 -50.87
CA GLU A 364 25.19 32.21 -52.13
C GLU A 364 26.48 33.02 -51.98
N PRO A 365 27.39 32.97 -52.97
CA PRO A 365 28.62 33.74 -52.93
C PRO A 365 28.30 35.24 -52.94
N PRO A 366 29.10 36.07 -52.23
CA PRO A 366 28.82 37.49 -52.08
C PRO A 366 28.82 38.19 -53.44
N ALA A 367 27.79 39.01 -53.68
CA ALA A 367 27.65 39.84 -54.87
C ALA A 367 28.85 40.82 -54.98
N LYS A 368 29.32 40.98 -56.22
CA LYS A 368 30.55 41.67 -56.63
C LYS A 368 30.69 43.11 -56.17
#